data_AF-C0XGP9-F1
#
_entry.id   AF-C0XGP9-F1
#
_cell.length_a   1.000
_cell.length_b   1.000
_cell.length_c   1.000
_cell.angle_alpha   90.00
_cell.angle_beta   90.00
_cell.angle_gamma   90.00
#
_symmetry.space_group_name_H-M   'P 1'
#
loop_
_entity.id
_entity.type
_entity.pdbx_description
1 polymer ?
#
loop_
_entity_poly.entity_id
_entity_poly.type
_entity_poly.pdbx_seq_one_letter_code
_entity_poly.pdbx_strand_id
1 'polypeptide(L)' 'MNIRLANGIKAVKYARLRVAGLERAYDQESNPTVKRALLTCLRKEKDKLSDYEVTGFYEEDY' A
#
# COMPACT_ATOMS: atom_id res chain seq x y z
N MET A 1 -20.73 -5.46 14.72
CA MET A 1 -19.66 -5.38 13.70
C MET A 1 -18.34 -5.16 14.44
N ASN A 2 -17.43 -6.14 14.42
CA ASN A 2 -16.19 -6.13 15.22
C ASN A 2 -15.31 -4.93 14.83
N ILE A 3 -14.88 -4.13 15.81
CA ILE A 3 -14.04 -2.92 15.61
C ILE A 3 -12.77 -3.24 14.80
N ARG A 4 -12.21 -4.45 14.96
CA ARG A 4 -11.05 -4.93 14.20
C ARG A 4 -11.31 -5.03 12.68
N LEU A 5 -12.49 -5.51 12.28
CA LEU A 5 -12.88 -5.57 10.86
C LEU A 5 -13.07 -4.16 10.29
N ALA A 6 -13.71 -3.27 11.05
CA ALA A 6 -13.89 -1.88 10.62
C ALA A 6 -12.56 -1.12 10.46
N ASN A 7 -11.58 -1.38 11.34
CA ASN A 7 -10.24 -0.83 11.24
C ASN A 7 -9.46 -1.42 10.05
N GLY A 8 -9.56 -2.74 9.82
CA GLY A 8 -8.96 -3.38 8.64
C GLY A 8 -9.48 -2.81 7.32
N ILE A 9 -10.80 -2.59 7.20
CA ILE A 9 -11.41 -1.99 6.00
C ILE A 9 -10.87 -0.56 5.76
N LYS A 10 -10.70 0.23 6.83
CA LYS A 10 -10.10 1.58 6.72
C LYS A 10 -8.63 1.51 6.31
N ALA A 11 -7.84 0.62 6.90
CA ALA A 11 -6.43 0.43 6.58
C ALA A 11 -6.24 0.06 5.10
N VAL A 12 -7.04 -0.88 4.58
CA VAL A 12 -7.04 -1.28 3.17
C VAL A 12 -7.42 -0.13 2.25
N LYS A 13 -8.42 0.68 2.63
CA LYS A 13 -8.79 1.88 1.87
C LYS A 13 -7.61 2.85 1.76
N TYR A 14 -6.90 3.11 2.86
CA TYR A 14 -5.73 3.98 2.85
C TYR A 14 -4.54 3.38 2.11
N ALA A 15 -4.32 2.07 2.22
CA ALA A 15 -3.30 1.35 1.45
C ALA A 15 -3.51 1.51 -0.06
N ARG A 16 -4.75 1.36 -0.54
CA ARG A 16 -5.09 1.59 -1.95
C ARG A 16 -4.81 3.04 -2.39
N LEU A 17 -5.11 4.02 -1.53
CA LEU A 17 -4.77 5.42 -1.79
C LEU A 17 -3.25 5.65 -1.82
N ARG A 18 -2.48 5.01 -0.93
CA ARG A 18 -1.02 5.07 -0.91
C ARG A 18 -0.44 4.49 -2.19
N VAL A 19 -0.91 3.32 -2.65
CA VAL A 19 -0.51 2.71 -3.92
C VAL A 19 -0.76 3.66 -5.09
N ALA A 20 -1.96 4.21 -5.23
CA ALA A 20 -2.27 5.17 -6.29
C ALA A 20 -1.45 6.47 -6.21
N GLY A 21 -1.05 6.89 -5.01
CA GLY A 21 -0.11 8.00 -4.82
C GLY A 21 1.31 7.65 -5.29
N LEU A 22 1.80 6.47 -4.90
CA LEU A 22 3.13 5.97 -5.24
C LEU A 22 3.28 5.70 -6.74
N GLU A 23 2.25 5.18 -7.41
CA GLU A 23 2.25 5.01 -8.88
C GLU A 23 2.41 6.35 -9.59
N ARG A 24 1.61 7.36 -9.21
CA ARG A 24 1.73 8.72 -9.78
C ARG A 24 3.10 9.33 -9.51
N ALA A 25 3.63 9.18 -8.29
CA ALA A 25 4.96 9.68 -7.95
C ALA A 25 6.04 8.96 -8.77
N TYR A 26 5.94 7.64 -8.94
CA TYR A 26 6.89 6.85 -9.73
C TYR A 26 6.91 7.27 -11.22
N ASP A 27 5.74 7.54 -11.79
CA ASP A 27 5.60 7.97 -13.17
C ASP A 27 6.19 9.36 -13.42
N GLN A 28 6.03 10.28 -12.45
CA GLN A 28 6.52 11.65 -12.51
C GLN A 28 7.99 11.80 -12.11
N GLU A 29 8.56 10.85 -11.38
CA GLU A 29 9.94 10.93 -10.90
C GLU A 29 10.96 10.68 -12.03
N SER A 30 11.94 11.59 -12.10
CA SER A 30 13.01 11.59 -13.09
C SER A 30 14.35 11.13 -12.49
N ASN A 31 14.55 11.31 -11.18
CA ASN A 31 15.74 10.86 -10.48
C ASN A 31 15.73 9.33 -10.34
N PRO A 32 16.72 8.61 -10.90
CA PRO A 32 16.71 7.14 -10.91
C PRO A 32 16.82 6.52 -9.51
N THR A 33 17.50 7.20 -8.57
CA THR A 33 17.65 6.73 -7.19
C THR A 33 16.31 6.82 -6.46
N VAL A 34 15.63 7.97 -6.57
CA VAL A 34 14.30 8.18 -5.96
C VAL A 34 13.28 7.26 -6.62
N LYS A 35 13.32 7.09 -7.94
CA LYS A 35 12.44 6.19 -8.68
C LYS A 35 12.56 4.73 -8.23
N ARG A 36 13.78 4.25 -7.94
CA ARG A 36 14.02 2.91 -7.37
C ARG A 36 13.47 2.78 -5.94
N ALA A 37 13.62 3.82 -5.12
CA ALA A 37 13.06 3.83 -3.77
C ALA A 37 11.52 3.79 -3.82
N LEU A 38 10.89 4.62 -4.67
CA LEU A 38 9.45 4.63 -4.91
C LEU A 38 8.95 3.28 -5.39
N LEU A 39 9.65 2.62 -6.32
CA LEU A 39 9.29 1.28 -6.78
C LEU A 39 9.34 0.24 -5.64
N THR A 40 10.33 0.34 -4.77
CA THR A 40 10.45 -0.54 -3.59
C THR A 40 9.26 -0.35 -2.64
N CYS A 41 8.91 0.90 -2.34
CA CYS A 41 7.74 1.21 -1.50
C CYS A 41 6.44 0.73 -2.16
N LEU A 42 6.29 0.95 -3.46
CA LEU A 42 5.10 0.53 -4.22
C LEU A 42 4.91 -0.98 -4.19
N ARG A 43 5.99 -1.76 -4.37
CA ARG A 43 5.94 -3.23 -4.28
C ARG A 43 5.50 -3.69 -2.90
N LYS A 44 6.12 -3.17 -1.84
CA LYS A 44 5.74 -3.51 -0.45
C LYS A 44 4.26 -3.26 -0.15
N GLU A 45 3.72 -2.12 -0.56
CA GLU A 45 2.29 -1.82 -0.33
C GLU A 45 1.36 -2.71 -1.18
N LYS A 46 1.77 -3.07 -2.42
CA LYS A 46 1.01 -4.01 -3.26
C LYS A 46 1.03 -5.42 -2.69
N ASP A 47 2.17 -5.87 -2.17
CA ASP A 47 2.32 -7.19 -1.55
C ASP A 47 1.39 -7.30 -0.33
N LYS A 48 1.38 -6.29 0.56
CA LYS A 48 0.45 -6.23 1.70
C LYS A 48 -1.03 -6.29 1.30
N LEU A 49 -1.39 -5.62 0.20
CA LEU A 49 -2.76 -5.67 -0.33
C LEU A 49 -3.10 -7.04 -0.91
N SER A 50 -2.16 -7.67 -1.61
CA SER A 50 -2.31 -9.04 -2.12
C SER A 50 -2.50 -10.03 -0.97
N ASP A 51 -1.70 -9.91 0.09
CA ASP A 51 -1.82 -10.74 1.28
C ASP A 51 -3.19 -10.56 1.96
N TYR A 52 -3.70 -9.32 2.01
CA TYR A 52 -5.05 -9.06 2.49
C TYR A 52 -6.14 -9.68 1.61
N GLU A 53 -5.99 -9.67 0.28
CA GLU A 53 -6.98 -10.28 -0.62
C GLU A 53 -7.08 -11.80 -0.42
N VAL A 54 -5.97 -12.45 -0.03
CA VAL A 54 -5.93 -13.88 0.26
C VAL A 54 -6.39 -14.20 1.68
N THR A 55 -5.95 -13.43 2.68
CA THR A 55 -6.12 -13.76 4.10
C THR A 55 -7.29 -13.04 4.78
N GLY A 56 -7.73 -11.91 4.23
CA GLY A 56 -8.67 -11.00 4.88
C GLY A 56 -8.08 -10.19 6.04
N PHE A 57 -6.77 -10.30 6.31
CA PHE A 57 -6.05 -9.58 7.36
C PHE A 57 -5.04 -8.61 6.77
N TYR A 58 -5.12 -7.34 7.17
CA TYR A 58 -4.20 -6.30 6.73
C TYR A 58 -3.40 -5.84 7.94
N GLU A 59 -2.09 -6.12 7.95
CA GLU A 59 -1.17 -5.60 8.95
C GLU A 59 -0.61 -4.24 8.49
N GLU A 60 -0.84 -3.20 9.31
CA GLU A 60 -0.04 -1.98 9.21
C GLU A 60 1.21 -2.15 10.09
N ASP A 61 2.38 -1.99 9.48
CA ASP A 61 3.63 -1.85 10.23
C ASP A 61 3.52 -0.53 11.02
N TYR A 62 3.27 -0.64 12.33
CA TYR A 62 3.21 0.49 13.27
C TYR A 62 4.59 0.97 13.70
#